data_AF-A0A2D9F210-F1
#
_entry.id   AF-A0A2D9F210-F1
#
_cell.length_a   1.000
_cell.length_b   1.000
_cell.length_c   1.000
_cell.angle_alpha   90.00
_cell.angle_beta   90.00
_cell.angle_gamma   90.00
#
_symmetry.space_group_name_H-M   'P 1'
#
loop_
_entity.id
_entity.type
_entity.pdbx_description
1 polymer ?
#
loop_
_entity_poly.entity_id
_entity_poly.type
_entity_poly.pdbx_seq_one_letter_code
_entity_poly.pdbx_strand_id
1 'polypeptide(L)'
;DVQAQFDAPGTLYYDNPALDYPTPPEGIETREAMMGDIVHLPEGGAQLNVDIQAAAPVERVDIFNGRDLIETIRPYTQEDLGGRIRVHWEGAEYRGRFRQVIWDGTAHVQDNEIVRAEAFNFFNPEKVLEQTSSTALKWMSLTTGNFGGFDMWVKDAWGGTLKIETPLVQCGVPLEEIGLEDEMFDKSGLLPRFLKIFRLPDENPHRKVSFQRKIDLRDDRDNAIYIRLTQEDGTRAWTSPIYVCRTI
;
A
#
# COMPACT_ATOMS: atom_id res chain seq x y z
N ASP A 1 -7.93 -8.32 13.00
CA ASP A 1 -9.34 -8.65 12.70
C ASP A 1 -9.87 -7.69 11.65
N VAL A 2 -10.73 -8.18 10.76
CA VAL A 2 -11.44 -7.37 9.75
C VAL A 2 -12.87 -7.89 9.62
N GLN A 3 -13.82 -7.03 9.97
CA GLN A 3 -15.25 -7.32 10.01
C GLN A 3 -16.04 -6.20 9.33
N ALA A 4 -17.11 -6.54 8.63
CA ALA A 4 -18.14 -5.60 8.19
C ALA A 4 -19.39 -5.74 9.07
N GLN A 5 -20.03 -4.62 9.37
CA GLN A 5 -21.33 -4.53 10.04
C GLN A 5 -22.34 -3.85 9.13
N PHE A 6 -23.57 -4.36 9.09
CA PHE A 6 -24.64 -3.88 8.21
C PHE A 6 -25.77 -3.23 9.01
N ASP A 7 -26.29 -2.10 8.50
CA ASP A 7 -27.42 -1.41 9.13
C ASP A 7 -28.78 -2.10 8.84
N ALA A 8 -28.86 -2.91 7.79
CA ALA A 8 -29.99 -3.78 7.44
C ALA A 8 -29.63 -5.28 7.58
N PRO A 9 -30.62 -6.17 7.75
CA PRO A 9 -30.38 -7.62 7.66
C PRO A 9 -29.91 -8.01 6.25
N GLY A 10 -28.83 -8.78 6.19
CA GLY A 10 -28.34 -9.44 4.97
C GLY A 10 -28.46 -10.95 5.07
N THR A 11 -28.09 -11.66 4.00
CA THR A 11 -28.02 -13.12 3.97
C THR A 11 -26.59 -13.56 3.65
N LEU A 12 -25.96 -14.26 4.59
CA LEU A 12 -24.63 -14.86 4.46
C LEU A 12 -24.73 -16.17 3.69
N TYR A 13 -23.81 -16.39 2.75
CA TYR A 13 -23.64 -17.65 2.04
C TYR A 13 -22.22 -18.19 2.19
N TYR A 14 -22.13 -19.51 2.39
CA TYR A 14 -20.83 -20.22 2.37
C TYR A 14 -20.29 -20.43 0.96
N ASP A 15 -21.20 -20.60 0.00
CA ASP A 15 -20.94 -20.85 -1.41
C ASP A 15 -21.54 -19.71 -2.23
N ASN A 16 -20.88 -19.29 -3.32
CA ASN A 16 -21.33 -18.12 -4.10
C ASN A 16 -22.70 -18.39 -4.75
N PRO A 17 -23.80 -17.75 -4.30
CA PRO A 17 -25.14 -18.08 -4.74
C PRO A 17 -25.42 -17.78 -6.22
N ALA A 18 -24.54 -17.03 -6.90
CA ALA A 18 -24.64 -16.74 -8.33
C ALA A 18 -24.13 -17.89 -9.24
N LEU A 19 -23.53 -18.95 -8.68
CA LEU A 19 -23.05 -20.11 -9.44
C LEU A 19 -24.16 -21.15 -9.65
N ASP A 20 -24.06 -21.90 -10.76
CA ASP A 20 -24.99 -22.97 -11.08
C ASP A 20 -24.69 -24.22 -10.23
N TYR A 21 -25.44 -24.38 -9.15
CA TYR A 21 -25.39 -25.56 -8.29
C TYR A 21 -26.60 -26.48 -8.54
N PRO A 22 -26.43 -27.81 -8.42
CA PRO A 22 -27.56 -28.74 -8.43
C PRO A 22 -28.59 -28.46 -7.33
N THR A 23 -28.19 -27.83 -6.24
CA THR A 23 -29.05 -27.34 -5.17
C THR A 23 -28.54 -25.96 -4.77
N PRO A 24 -29.40 -24.91 -4.76
CA PRO A 24 -28.98 -23.58 -4.37
C PRO A 24 -28.38 -23.57 -2.96
N PRO A 25 -27.32 -22.79 -2.71
CA PRO A 25 -26.70 -22.72 -1.39
C PRO A 25 -27.67 -22.11 -0.38
N GLU A 26 -27.72 -22.69 0.81
CA GLU A 26 -28.52 -22.17 1.92
C GLU A 26 -27.89 -20.90 2.50
N GLY A 27 -28.73 -19.90 2.75
CA GLY A 27 -28.33 -18.63 3.32
C GLY A 27 -28.71 -18.52 4.80
N ILE A 28 -27.90 -17.81 5.58
CA ILE A 28 -28.17 -17.52 7.00
C ILE A 28 -28.34 -16.01 7.16
N GLU A 29 -29.42 -15.56 7.80
CA GLU A 29 -29.59 -14.14 8.11
C GLU A 29 -28.42 -13.62 8.96
N THR A 30 -27.85 -12.48 8.58
CA THR A 30 -26.73 -11.87 9.30
C THR A 30 -26.83 -10.34 9.33
N ARG A 31 -26.10 -9.73 10.27
CA ARG A 31 -25.80 -8.29 10.31
C ARG A 31 -24.31 -8.00 10.34
N GLU A 32 -23.49 -9.03 10.23
CA GLU A 32 -22.04 -8.95 10.24
C GLU A 32 -21.43 -9.95 9.26
N ALA A 33 -20.20 -9.67 8.84
CA ALA A 33 -19.41 -10.56 8.00
C ALA A 33 -17.93 -10.38 8.29
N MET A 34 -17.14 -11.42 8.09
CA MET A 34 -15.69 -11.38 8.19
C MET A 34 -15.03 -11.62 6.83
N MET A 35 -13.71 -11.39 6.75
CA MET A 35 -12.96 -11.61 5.51
C MET A 35 -13.21 -13.01 4.91
N GLY A 36 -13.56 -13.06 3.62
CA GLY A 36 -13.89 -14.28 2.89
C GLY A 36 -15.39 -14.57 2.76
N ASP A 37 -16.23 -13.93 3.57
CA ASP A 37 -17.68 -14.12 3.52
C ASP A 37 -18.32 -13.50 2.28
N ILE A 38 -19.45 -14.08 1.87
CA ILE A 38 -20.32 -13.58 0.81
C ILE A 38 -21.67 -13.22 1.44
N VAL A 39 -22.07 -11.96 1.31
CA VAL A 39 -23.34 -11.46 1.86
C VAL A 39 -24.16 -10.84 0.75
N HIS A 40 -25.40 -11.30 0.62
CA HIS A 40 -26.42 -10.56 -0.10
C HIS A 40 -27.05 -9.52 0.80
N LEU A 41 -26.94 -8.25 0.42
CA LEU A 41 -27.45 -7.09 1.14
C LEU A 41 -28.24 -6.20 0.16
N PRO A 42 -29.54 -6.48 -0.07
CA PRO A 42 -30.36 -5.77 -1.06
C PRO A 42 -30.43 -4.26 -0.84
N GLU A 43 -30.43 -3.83 0.43
CA GLU A 43 -30.49 -2.44 0.85
C GLU A 43 -29.65 -2.22 2.11
N GLY A 44 -29.34 -0.97 2.44
CA GLY A 44 -28.53 -0.61 3.60
C GLY A 44 -27.06 -0.35 3.28
N GLY A 45 -26.33 0.11 4.29
CA GLY A 45 -24.91 0.44 4.27
C GLY A 45 -24.04 -0.54 5.05
N ALA A 46 -22.73 -0.45 4.83
CA ALA A 46 -21.73 -1.23 5.53
C ALA A 46 -20.75 -0.33 6.30
N GLN A 47 -20.39 -0.74 7.50
CA GLN A 47 -19.26 -0.21 8.26
C GLN A 47 -18.17 -1.27 8.36
N LEU A 48 -16.97 -0.93 7.90
CA LEU A 48 -15.77 -1.75 8.06
C LEU A 48 -15.11 -1.45 9.42
N ASN A 49 -14.83 -2.48 10.19
CA ASN A 49 -14.10 -2.46 11.44
C ASN A 49 -12.78 -3.21 11.26
N VAL A 50 -11.66 -2.57 11.59
CA VAL A 50 -10.32 -3.13 11.42
C VAL A 50 -9.54 -3.00 12.71
N ASP A 51 -8.86 -4.07 13.10
CA ASP A 51 -7.88 -4.11 14.19
C ASP A 51 -6.63 -4.86 13.73
N ILE A 52 -5.47 -4.20 13.76
CA ILE A 52 -4.21 -4.73 13.24
C ILE A 52 -3.17 -4.74 14.35
N GLN A 53 -2.47 -5.87 14.48
CA GLN A 53 -1.23 -5.99 15.23
C GLN A 53 -0.12 -6.47 14.28
N ALA A 54 0.88 -5.62 14.06
CA ALA A 54 1.94 -5.80 13.07
C ALA A 54 3.28 -6.17 13.72
N ALA A 55 4.13 -6.88 12.97
CA ALA A 55 5.46 -7.30 13.42
C ALA A 55 6.51 -6.18 13.30
N ALA A 56 6.26 -5.21 12.42
CA ALA A 56 7.01 -3.98 12.19
C ALA A 56 6.06 -2.77 12.21
N PRO A 57 6.58 -1.53 12.31
CA PRO A 57 5.75 -0.33 12.25
C PRO A 57 4.89 -0.30 10.98
N VAL A 58 3.64 0.14 11.11
CA VAL A 58 2.70 0.27 10.01
C VAL A 58 3.00 1.55 9.25
N GLU A 59 3.34 1.41 7.97
CA GLU A 59 3.51 2.55 7.07
C GLU A 59 2.14 3.12 6.68
N ARG A 60 1.24 2.25 6.21
CA ARG A 60 -0.13 2.61 5.83
C ARG A 60 -1.04 1.39 5.74
N VAL A 61 -2.34 1.65 5.75
CA VAL A 61 -3.41 0.69 5.47
C VAL A 61 -4.28 1.26 4.36
N ASP A 62 -4.40 0.55 3.25
CA ASP A 62 -5.26 0.94 2.13
C ASP A 62 -6.57 0.13 2.15
N ILE A 63 -7.71 0.79 1.97
CA ILE A 63 -9.03 0.16 1.86
C ILE A 63 -9.44 0.13 0.39
N PHE A 64 -9.86 -1.03 -0.09
CA PHE A 64 -10.29 -1.24 -1.47
C PHE A 64 -11.73 -1.72 -1.55
N ASN A 65 -12.39 -1.37 -2.66
CA ASN A 65 -13.59 -2.03 -3.16
C ASN A 65 -13.32 -2.52 -4.58
N GLY A 66 -13.05 -3.82 -4.71
CA GLY A 66 -12.60 -4.42 -5.96
C GLY A 66 -11.23 -3.87 -6.38
N ARG A 67 -11.19 -3.07 -7.44
CA ARG A 67 -9.97 -2.43 -7.94
C ARG A 67 -9.81 -0.98 -7.49
N ASP A 68 -10.84 -0.41 -6.89
CA ASP A 68 -10.88 1.00 -6.53
C ASP A 68 -10.29 1.18 -5.13
N LEU A 69 -9.28 2.04 -5.01
CA LEU A 69 -8.78 2.52 -3.72
C LEU A 69 -9.81 3.50 -3.15
N ILE A 70 -10.35 3.18 -1.97
CA ILE A 70 -11.32 4.02 -1.26
C ILE A 70 -10.59 5.05 -0.41
N GLU A 71 -9.64 4.61 0.41
CA GLU A 71 -8.93 5.45 1.36
C GLU A 71 -7.56 4.84 1.69
N THR A 72 -6.57 5.69 1.92
CA THR A 72 -5.30 5.32 2.56
C THR A 72 -5.27 5.91 3.96
N ILE A 73 -5.12 5.05 4.96
CA ILE A 73 -5.00 5.41 6.38
C ILE A 73 -3.54 5.28 6.79
N ARG A 74 -3.00 6.33 7.43
CA ARG A 74 -1.68 6.32 8.06
C ARG A 74 -1.87 6.50 9.57
N PRO A 75 -1.10 5.80 10.42
CA PRO A 75 -1.21 5.94 11.87
C PRO A 75 -0.48 7.16 12.44
N TYR A 76 0.16 7.94 11.56
CA TYR A 76 0.85 9.19 11.83
C TYR A 76 0.32 10.29 10.90
N THR A 77 0.58 11.53 11.28
CA THR A 77 0.07 12.76 10.66
C THR A 77 1.19 13.62 10.10
N GLN A 78 0.85 14.79 9.55
CA GLN A 78 1.83 15.71 8.99
C GLN A 78 2.75 16.30 10.08
N GLU A 79 2.23 16.43 11.30
CA GLU A 79 2.93 16.94 12.48
C GLU A 79 4.00 15.95 13.02
N ASP A 80 3.87 14.67 12.69
CA ASP A 80 4.79 13.61 13.12
C ASP A 80 5.98 13.43 12.17
N LEU A 81 5.99 14.11 11.02
CA LEU A 81 7.00 13.93 9.98
C LEU A 81 8.38 14.43 10.41
N GLY A 82 9.42 13.65 10.09
CA GLY A 82 10.81 13.94 10.43
C GLY A 82 11.70 14.14 9.20
N GLY A 83 13.02 14.00 9.40
CA GLY A 83 14.03 13.99 8.33
C GLY A 83 14.10 12.69 7.52
N ARG A 84 13.22 11.71 7.76
CA ARG A 84 13.17 10.43 7.04
C ARG A 84 12.34 10.52 5.75
N ILE A 85 12.99 10.25 4.63
CA ILE A 85 12.38 10.21 3.29
C ILE A 85 12.41 8.78 2.78
N ARG A 86 11.26 8.28 2.31
CA ARG A 86 11.12 6.98 1.65
C ARG A 86 11.11 7.17 0.14
N VAL A 87 11.96 6.41 -0.54
CA VAL A 87 11.94 6.22 -1.99
C VAL A 87 11.49 4.79 -2.27
N HIS A 88 10.34 4.64 -2.92
CA HIS A 88 9.69 3.35 -3.20
C HIS A 88 9.55 3.17 -4.71
N TRP A 89 9.87 2.00 -5.23
CA TRP A 89 9.56 1.61 -6.60
C TRP A 89 8.80 0.27 -6.64
N GLU A 90 7.86 0.16 -7.58
CA GLU A 90 7.03 -1.03 -7.74
C GLU A 90 6.73 -1.25 -9.22
N GLY A 91 6.59 -2.51 -9.61
CA GLY A 91 5.97 -2.81 -10.90
C GLY A 91 6.48 -4.03 -11.63
N ALA A 92 5.90 -4.24 -12.81
CA ALA A 92 6.27 -5.27 -13.78
C ALA A 92 6.09 -4.72 -15.20
N GLU A 93 6.82 -5.26 -16.18
CA GLU A 93 6.66 -4.86 -17.59
C GLU A 93 5.36 -5.42 -18.20
N TYR A 94 5.10 -6.72 -17.99
CA TYR A 94 3.96 -7.44 -18.57
C TYR A 94 3.66 -8.75 -17.81
N ARG A 95 2.61 -9.47 -18.21
CA ARG A 95 2.24 -10.76 -17.61
C ARG A 95 3.06 -11.91 -18.22
N GLY A 96 3.71 -12.71 -17.39
CA GLY A 96 4.47 -13.90 -17.83
C GLY A 96 5.92 -13.89 -17.38
N ARG A 97 6.79 -14.61 -18.11
CA ARG A 97 8.24 -14.66 -17.83
C ARG A 97 8.95 -13.42 -18.35
N PHE A 98 10.10 -13.09 -17.75
CA PHE A 98 10.95 -11.93 -18.11
C PHE A 98 10.29 -10.56 -17.94
N ARG A 99 9.30 -10.47 -17.05
CA ARG A 99 8.55 -9.25 -16.71
C ARG A 99 9.30 -8.25 -15.82
N GLN A 100 10.62 -8.30 -15.82
CA GLN A 100 11.45 -7.54 -14.89
C GLN A 100 11.47 -6.06 -15.24
N VAL A 101 11.39 -5.20 -14.24
CA VAL A 101 11.64 -3.77 -14.35
C VAL A 101 12.96 -3.49 -13.65
N ILE A 102 13.93 -2.90 -14.36
CA ILE A 102 15.23 -2.55 -13.81
C ILE A 102 15.15 -1.16 -13.19
N TRP A 103 15.48 -1.08 -11.91
CA TRP A 103 15.41 0.15 -11.11
C TRP A 103 16.77 0.63 -10.64
N ASP A 104 17.87 0.02 -11.11
CA ASP A 104 19.25 0.44 -10.81
C ASP A 104 19.39 1.96 -10.93
N GLY A 105 20.03 2.59 -9.97
CA GLY A 105 20.04 4.04 -9.91
C GLY A 105 20.92 4.66 -8.85
N THR A 106 20.85 5.98 -8.80
CA THR A 106 21.55 6.84 -7.86
C THR A 106 20.60 7.87 -7.26
N ALA A 107 20.91 8.27 -6.04
CA ALA A 107 20.27 9.40 -5.36
C ALA A 107 21.36 10.38 -4.93
N HIS A 108 21.08 11.67 -5.04
CA HIS A 108 21.96 12.72 -4.58
C HIS A 108 21.18 13.78 -3.83
N VAL A 109 21.58 14.10 -2.61
CA VAL A 109 21.00 15.17 -1.81
C VAL A 109 21.89 16.40 -1.93
N GLN A 110 21.35 17.48 -2.50
CA GLN A 110 22.04 18.76 -2.63
C GLN A 110 21.82 19.63 -1.40
N ASP A 111 22.87 20.38 -1.01
CA ASP A 111 22.85 21.34 0.11
C ASP A 111 22.40 20.76 1.45
N ASN A 112 22.61 19.46 1.64
CA ASN A 112 22.28 18.71 2.85
C ASN A 112 23.10 17.41 2.90
N GLU A 113 22.98 16.63 3.98
CA GLU A 113 23.76 15.41 4.23
C GLU A 113 22.82 14.24 4.56
N ILE A 114 23.17 13.05 4.08
CA ILE A 114 22.55 11.77 4.41
C ILE A 114 23.22 11.22 5.67
N VAL A 115 22.47 11.14 6.75
CA VAL A 115 22.92 10.65 8.06
C VAL A 115 22.85 9.13 8.14
N ARG A 116 21.85 8.53 7.49
CA ARG A 116 21.60 7.08 7.47
C ARG A 116 20.79 6.71 6.24
N ALA A 117 20.97 5.50 5.72
CA ALA A 117 20.11 4.94 4.70
C ALA A 117 19.86 3.45 4.95
N GLU A 118 18.62 2.99 4.73
CA GLU A 118 18.21 1.61 4.94
C GLU A 118 17.34 1.11 3.80
N ALA A 119 17.70 -0.04 3.25
CA ALA A 119 16.96 -0.66 2.16
C ALA A 119 15.87 -1.60 2.70
N PHE A 120 14.78 -1.75 1.95
CA PHE A 120 13.77 -2.79 2.18
C PHE A 120 13.44 -3.55 0.90
N ASN A 121 13.09 -4.83 1.04
CA ASN A 121 12.81 -5.75 -0.07
C ASN A 121 13.96 -5.94 -1.09
N PHE A 122 15.21 -5.88 -0.62
CA PHE A 122 16.39 -6.29 -1.39
C PHE A 122 16.65 -7.79 -1.19
N PHE A 123 15.99 -8.62 -1.99
CA PHE A 123 16.01 -10.09 -1.83
C PHE A 123 17.22 -10.79 -2.44
N ASN A 124 18.02 -10.10 -3.25
CA ASN A 124 19.26 -10.63 -3.81
C ASN A 124 20.45 -10.04 -3.04
N PRO A 125 21.26 -10.86 -2.35
CA PRO A 125 22.42 -10.37 -1.58
C PRO A 125 23.47 -9.60 -2.39
N GLU A 126 23.56 -9.82 -3.71
CA GLU A 126 24.48 -9.10 -4.59
C GLU A 126 23.95 -7.72 -5.00
N LYS A 127 22.64 -7.52 -4.86
CA LYS A 127 21.97 -6.25 -5.12
C LYS A 127 21.83 -5.54 -3.78
N VAL A 128 22.51 -4.41 -3.63
CA VAL A 128 22.57 -3.67 -2.36
C VAL A 128 22.32 -2.18 -2.58
N LEU A 129 21.92 -1.52 -1.51
CA LEU A 129 21.99 -0.06 -1.37
C LEU A 129 23.37 0.28 -0.77
N GLU A 130 24.09 1.17 -1.43
CA GLU A 130 25.40 1.65 -1.01
C GLU A 130 25.37 3.16 -0.83
N GLN A 131 25.84 3.63 0.32
CA GLN A 131 26.09 5.06 0.53
C GLN A 131 27.52 5.39 0.09
N THR A 132 27.65 6.05 -1.07
CA THR A 132 28.94 6.31 -1.72
C THR A 132 29.61 7.61 -1.24
N SER A 133 28.84 8.51 -0.60
CA SER A 133 29.34 9.71 0.09
C SER A 133 28.36 10.18 1.16
N SER A 134 28.66 11.29 1.84
CA SER A 134 27.71 11.95 2.74
C SER A 134 26.47 12.52 2.03
N THR A 135 26.42 12.53 0.70
CA THR A 135 25.33 13.12 -0.08
C THR A 135 24.84 12.23 -1.21
N ALA A 136 25.35 11.01 -1.35
CA ALA A 136 25.05 10.14 -2.47
C ALA A 136 24.78 8.69 -2.07
N LEU A 137 23.74 8.12 -2.68
CA LEU A 137 23.42 6.68 -2.64
C LEU A 137 23.47 6.10 -4.05
N LYS A 138 23.78 4.82 -4.14
CA LYS A 138 23.72 4.01 -5.35
C LYS A 138 23.06 2.67 -5.02
N TRP A 139 22.26 2.14 -5.93
CA TRP A 139 21.68 0.81 -5.75
C TRP A 139 21.57 0.03 -7.05
N MET A 140 21.44 -1.28 -6.90
CA MET A 140 20.95 -2.18 -7.94
C MET A 140 19.65 -2.80 -7.46
N SER A 141 18.59 -2.76 -8.27
CA SER A 141 17.30 -3.35 -7.90
C SER A 141 16.48 -3.71 -9.14
N LEU A 142 15.62 -4.71 -8.98
CA LEU A 142 14.62 -5.04 -9.98
C LEU A 142 13.32 -5.47 -9.31
N THR A 143 12.22 -5.33 -10.02
CA THR A 143 10.91 -5.85 -9.61
C THR A 143 10.32 -6.75 -10.67
N THR A 144 9.51 -7.72 -10.27
CA THR A 144 8.72 -8.58 -11.19
C THR A 144 7.23 -8.60 -10.81
N GLY A 145 6.75 -7.46 -10.29
CA GLY A 145 5.39 -7.27 -9.74
C GLY A 145 5.35 -7.07 -8.22
N ASN A 146 6.50 -7.20 -7.56
CA ASN A 146 6.72 -6.76 -6.17
C ASN A 146 7.17 -5.28 -6.14
N PHE A 147 7.52 -4.81 -4.94
CA PHE A 147 8.08 -3.48 -4.71
C PHE A 147 9.34 -3.57 -3.84
N GLY A 148 10.13 -2.51 -3.86
CA GLY A 148 11.25 -2.30 -2.96
C GLY A 148 11.64 -0.83 -2.92
N GLY A 149 12.67 -0.52 -2.15
CA GLY A 149 13.03 0.86 -1.94
C GLY A 149 14.05 1.04 -0.84
N PHE A 150 14.20 2.30 -0.44
CA PHE A 150 15.00 2.66 0.71
C PHE A 150 14.40 3.85 1.45
N ASP A 151 14.78 3.94 2.71
CA ASP A 151 14.65 5.13 3.52
C ASP A 151 16.00 5.82 3.64
N MET A 152 16.00 7.14 3.66
CA MET A 152 17.17 7.93 4.02
C MET A 152 16.78 8.97 5.07
N TRP A 153 17.67 9.20 6.02
CA TRP A 153 17.54 10.25 7.01
C TRP A 153 18.49 11.37 6.62
N VAL A 154 17.95 12.57 6.44
CA VAL A 154 18.73 13.77 6.12
C VAL A 154 18.98 14.62 7.36
N LYS A 155 20.05 15.41 7.35
CA LYS A 155 20.48 16.23 8.49
C LYS A 155 19.57 17.44 8.71
N ASP A 156 19.23 18.15 7.64
CA ASP A 156 18.19 19.18 7.64
C ASP A 156 16.91 18.57 7.04
N ALA A 157 15.84 18.44 7.82
CA ALA A 157 14.64 17.75 7.36
C ALA A 157 14.02 18.40 6.10
N TRP A 158 14.15 19.72 5.95
CA TRP A 158 13.43 20.50 4.95
C TRP A 158 14.36 21.23 3.97
N GLY A 159 15.64 21.36 4.31
CA GLY A 159 16.64 22.00 3.44
C GLY A 159 17.18 21.09 2.33
N GLY A 160 17.34 21.66 1.13
CA GLY A 160 18.04 21.00 0.02
C GLY A 160 17.12 20.35 -1.01
N THR A 161 17.70 19.53 -1.89
CA THR A 161 16.98 18.88 -2.99
C THR A 161 17.43 17.44 -3.15
N LEU A 162 16.46 16.52 -3.19
CA LEU A 162 16.69 15.12 -3.53
C LEU A 162 16.64 14.95 -5.05
N LYS A 163 17.73 14.47 -5.65
CA LYS A 163 17.78 14.04 -7.05
C LYS A 163 17.80 12.52 -7.13
N ILE A 164 16.97 11.96 -7.98
CA ILE A 164 16.92 10.53 -8.28
C ILE A 164 17.20 10.33 -9.77
N GLU A 165 18.08 9.39 -10.09
CA GLU A 165 18.39 8.99 -11.45
C GLU A 165 18.30 7.46 -11.60
N THR A 166 17.36 7.01 -12.42
CA THR A 166 17.20 5.62 -12.87
C THR A 166 16.96 5.63 -14.39
N PRO A 167 17.00 4.47 -15.08
CA PRO A 167 16.60 4.38 -16.48
C PRO A 167 15.15 4.81 -16.77
N LEU A 168 14.25 4.75 -15.78
CA LEU A 168 12.82 5.01 -15.95
C LEU A 168 12.42 6.41 -15.46
N VAL A 169 13.03 6.86 -14.37
CA VAL A 169 12.68 8.09 -13.65
C VAL A 169 13.96 8.88 -13.38
N GLN A 170 13.94 10.15 -13.81
CA GLN A 170 14.91 11.16 -13.43
C GLN A 170 14.12 12.35 -12.88
N CYS A 171 14.37 12.72 -11.63
CA CYS A 171 13.67 13.82 -10.97
C CYS A 171 14.55 14.53 -9.95
N GLY A 172 14.16 15.76 -9.62
CA GLY A 172 14.74 16.55 -8.54
C GLY A 172 13.61 17.19 -7.76
N VAL A 173 13.52 16.88 -6.47
CA VAL A 173 12.43 17.31 -5.60
C VAL A 173 12.99 18.09 -4.41
N PRO A 174 12.56 19.33 -4.17
CA PRO A 174 12.90 20.07 -2.96
C PRO A 174 12.44 19.31 -1.71
N LEU A 175 13.28 19.21 -0.68
CA LEU A 175 12.92 18.41 0.50
C LEU A 175 11.69 18.97 1.23
N GLU A 176 11.52 20.29 1.23
CA GLU A 176 10.35 20.98 1.78
C GLU A 176 9.02 20.65 1.08
N GLU A 177 9.06 20.18 -0.17
CA GLU A 177 7.87 19.78 -0.91
C GLU A 177 7.47 18.30 -0.64
N ILE A 178 8.40 17.49 -0.13
CA ILE A 178 8.15 16.08 0.20
C ILE A 178 7.38 16.00 1.52
N GLY A 179 6.07 15.72 1.41
CA GLY A 179 5.16 15.61 2.55
C GLY A 179 4.68 14.18 2.83
N LEU A 180 3.51 14.10 3.50
CA LEU A 180 2.84 12.85 3.86
C LEU A 180 2.33 12.07 2.62
N GLU A 181 1.90 12.80 1.61
CA GLU A 181 1.35 12.21 0.39
C GLU A 181 2.43 11.80 -0.60
N ASP A 182 2.10 10.78 -1.39
CA ASP A 182 3.04 10.20 -2.35
C ASP A 182 3.26 11.16 -3.51
N GLU A 183 4.49 11.63 -3.68
CA GLU A 183 4.92 12.21 -4.94
C GLU A 183 5.20 11.09 -5.94
N MET A 184 4.31 10.93 -6.92
CA MET A 184 4.31 9.78 -7.82
C MET A 184 4.92 10.12 -9.19
N PHE A 185 5.91 9.32 -9.57
CA PHE A 185 6.51 9.30 -10.90
C PHE A 185 6.03 8.05 -11.65
N ASP A 186 4.87 8.17 -12.30
CA ASP A 186 4.25 7.08 -13.03
C ASP A 186 4.92 6.87 -14.40
N LYS A 187 5.36 5.63 -14.65
CA LYS A 187 5.92 5.18 -15.93
C LYS A 187 5.19 3.94 -16.45
N SER A 188 3.98 3.69 -15.96
CA SER A 188 3.18 2.51 -16.29
C SER A 188 3.04 2.30 -17.80
N GLY A 189 3.11 1.03 -18.20
CA GLY A 189 2.90 0.59 -19.57
C GLY A 189 1.68 -0.32 -19.63
N LEU A 190 1.88 -1.58 -20.02
CA LEU A 190 0.84 -2.60 -19.95
C LEU A 190 0.47 -2.94 -18.50
N LEU A 191 1.44 -2.90 -17.60
CA LEU A 191 1.27 -3.07 -16.17
C LEU A 191 1.80 -1.84 -15.41
N PRO A 192 1.35 -1.66 -14.16
CA PRO A 192 1.86 -0.58 -13.31
C PRO A 192 3.37 -0.67 -13.12
N ARG A 193 4.07 0.46 -13.31
CA ARG A 193 5.45 0.66 -12.85
C ARG A 193 5.67 2.13 -12.51
N PHE A 194 6.05 2.40 -11.27
CA PHE A 194 6.14 3.77 -10.76
C PHE A 194 7.19 3.86 -9.65
N LEU A 195 7.69 5.07 -9.45
CA LEU A 195 8.47 5.46 -8.29
C LEU A 195 7.64 6.44 -7.45
N LYS A 196 7.75 6.35 -6.12
CA LYS A 196 7.12 7.25 -5.17
C LYS A 196 8.17 7.82 -4.22
N ILE A 197 7.99 9.08 -3.87
CA ILE A 197 8.77 9.76 -2.83
C ILE A 197 7.79 10.31 -1.81
N PHE A 198 7.99 10.03 -0.53
CA PHE A 198 7.17 10.56 0.55
C PHE A 198 7.96 10.58 1.87
N ARG A 199 7.45 11.32 2.84
CA ARG A 199 8.08 11.50 4.14
C ARG A 199 7.46 10.61 5.19
N LEU A 200 8.30 10.16 6.12
CA LEU A 200 7.93 9.38 7.28
C LEU A 200 8.33 10.14 8.57
N PRO A 201 7.76 9.78 9.72
CA PRO A 201 8.36 10.09 11.01
C PRO A 201 9.79 9.55 11.08
N ASP A 202 10.68 10.25 11.81
CA ASP A 202 12.04 9.76 12.04
C ASP A 202 12.02 8.37 12.69
N GLU A 203 11.10 8.18 13.62
CA GLU A 203 10.76 6.89 14.24
C GLU A 203 9.23 6.73 14.28
N ASN A 204 8.73 5.61 13.76
CA ASN A 204 7.31 5.29 13.79
C ASN A 204 7.03 4.22 14.86
N PRO A 205 6.31 4.55 15.95
CA PRO A 205 6.02 3.60 17.02
C PRO A 205 4.82 2.69 16.72
N HIS A 206 4.05 2.97 15.66
CA HIS A 206 2.73 2.41 15.45
C HIS A 206 2.78 0.98 14.91
N ARG A 207 2.77 -0.01 15.81
CA ARG A 207 2.60 -1.43 15.47
C ARG A 207 1.17 -1.94 15.64
N LYS A 208 0.27 -1.08 16.14
CA LYS A 208 -1.15 -1.37 16.34
C LYS A 208 -1.96 -0.26 15.68
N VAL A 209 -2.96 -0.65 14.90
CA VAL A 209 -3.85 0.28 14.20
C VAL A 209 -5.26 -0.27 14.26
N SER A 210 -6.20 0.53 14.76
CA SER A 210 -7.62 0.17 14.79
C SER A 210 -8.45 1.33 14.30
N PHE A 211 -9.43 1.06 13.44
CA PHE A 211 -10.30 2.09 12.89
C PHE A 211 -11.65 1.53 12.44
N GLN A 212 -12.60 2.45 12.27
CA GLN A 212 -13.89 2.19 11.63
C GLN A 212 -14.05 3.09 10.41
N ARG A 213 -14.64 2.57 9.34
CA ARG A 213 -14.97 3.34 8.14
C ARG A 213 -16.31 2.94 7.57
N LYS A 214 -17.15 3.93 7.28
CA LYS A 214 -18.37 3.70 6.49
C LYS A 214 -17.95 3.46 5.05
N ILE A 215 -18.47 2.41 4.43
CA ILE A 215 -18.19 2.06 3.05
C ILE A 215 -19.41 2.37 2.20
N ASP A 216 -19.21 3.22 1.19
CA ASP A 216 -20.24 3.49 0.18
C ASP A 216 -20.30 2.31 -0.80
N LEU A 217 -21.30 1.46 -0.58
CA LEU A 217 -21.58 0.31 -1.43
C LEU A 217 -22.12 0.76 -2.79
N ARG A 218 -21.71 0.05 -3.84
CA ARG A 218 -22.17 0.25 -5.21
C ARG A 218 -23.33 -0.69 -5.51
N ASP A 219 -24.34 -0.16 -6.18
CA ASP A 219 -25.58 -0.89 -6.48
C ASP A 219 -25.54 -1.66 -7.81
N ASP A 220 -24.54 -1.37 -8.65
CA ASP A 220 -24.38 -1.89 -10.02
C ASP A 220 -23.36 -3.03 -10.15
N ARG A 221 -22.74 -3.45 -9.04
CA ARG A 221 -21.70 -4.49 -9.01
C ARG A 221 -21.53 -5.11 -7.63
N ASP A 222 -20.83 -6.23 -7.57
CA ASP A 222 -20.36 -6.78 -6.31
C ASP A 222 -19.34 -5.86 -5.64
N ASN A 223 -19.49 -5.71 -4.33
CA ASN A 223 -18.57 -4.93 -3.51
C ASN A 223 -17.58 -5.88 -2.84
N ALA A 224 -16.38 -6.02 -3.40
CA ALA A 224 -15.32 -6.83 -2.83
C ALA A 224 -14.45 -5.96 -1.92
N ILE A 225 -14.81 -5.86 -0.65
CA ILE A 225 -14.16 -4.96 0.31
C ILE A 225 -12.99 -5.68 0.98
N TYR A 226 -11.79 -5.15 0.86
CA TYR A 226 -10.61 -5.69 1.54
C TYR A 226 -9.63 -4.57 1.90
N ILE A 227 -8.67 -4.90 2.76
CA ILE A 227 -7.59 -3.98 3.09
C ILE A 227 -6.24 -4.54 2.66
N ARG A 228 -5.28 -3.63 2.49
CA ARG A 228 -3.88 -3.93 2.30
C ARG A 228 -3.07 -3.20 3.36
N LEU A 229 -2.35 -3.96 4.18
CA LEU A 229 -1.40 -3.45 5.16
C LEU A 229 -0.01 -3.38 4.53
N THR A 230 0.65 -2.23 4.63
CA THR A 230 2.08 -2.07 4.32
C THR A 230 2.83 -1.71 5.60
N GLN A 231 3.86 -2.48 5.93
CA GLN A 231 4.77 -2.22 7.04
C GLN A 231 6.05 -1.53 6.53
N GLU A 232 6.73 -0.82 7.42
CA GLU A 232 7.94 -0.07 7.07
C GLU A 232 9.09 -0.97 6.59
N ASP A 233 9.14 -2.23 7.00
CA ASP A 233 10.16 -3.19 6.55
C ASP A 233 9.93 -3.73 5.12
N GLY A 234 8.89 -3.26 4.43
CA GLY A 234 8.50 -3.72 3.10
C GLY A 234 7.56 -4.92 3.09
N THR A 235 7.15 -5.44 4.26
CA THR A 235 6.15 -6.50 4.35
C THR A 235 4.78 -5.98 3.97
N ARG A 236 4.08 -6.69 3.08
CA ARG A 236 2.71 -6.38 2.67
C ARG A 236 1.78 -7.56 2.95
N ALA A 237 0.61 -7.27 3.50
CA ALA A 237 -0.42 -8.26 3.77
C ALA A 237 -1.77 -7.77 3.23
N TRP A 238 -2.65 -8.71 2.88
CA TRP A 238 -3.99 -8.45 2.39
C TRP A 238 -4.96 -9.35 3.11
N THR A 239 -6.18 -8.86 3.32
CA THR A 239 -7.27 -9.74 3.72
C THR A 239 -7.93 -10.36 2.50
N SER A 240 -8.58 -11.50 2.68
CA SER A 240 -9.62 -11.93 1.75
C SER A 240 -10.71 -10.84 1.68
N PRO A 241 -11.34 -10.61 0.52
CA PRO A 241 -12.46 -9.69 0.45
C PRO A 241 -13.67 -10.18 1.23
N ILE A 242 -14.38 -9.25 1.85
CA ILE A 242 -15.78 -9.40 2.24
C ILE A 242 -16.59 -9.03 1.00
N TYR A 243 -17.32 -9.98 0.43
CA TYR A 243 -18.13 -9.76 -0.76
C TYR A 243 -19.54 -9.34 -0.35
N VAL A 244 -19.95 -8.12 -0.70
CA VAL A 244 -21.30 -7.61 -0.49
C VAL A 244 -21.99 -7.44 -1.84
N CYS A 245 -22.93 -8.34 -2.12
CA CYS A 245 -23.71 -8.40 -3.35
C CYS A 245 -25.06 -7.72 -3.14
N ARG A 246 -25.50 -6.92 -4.12
CA ARG A 246 -26.82 -6.26 -4.08
C ARG A 246 -27.90 -7.10 -4.71
N THR A 247 -27.52 -7.93 -5.67
CA THR A 247 -28.33 -8.92 -6.36
C THR A 247 -27.63 -10.27 -6.31
N ILE A 248 -28.42 -11.35 -6.38
CA ILE A 248 -27.95 -12.72 -6.59
C ILE A 248 -28.40 -13.16 -7.97
#